data_AF-X0ZIY4-F1
#
_entry.id   AF-X0ZIY4-F1
#
_cell.length_a   1.000
_cell.length_b   1.000
_cell.length_c   1.000
_cell.angle_alpha   90.00
_cell.angle_beta   90.00
_cell.angle_gamma   90.00
#
_symmetry.space_group_name_H-M   'P 1'
#
loop_
_entity.id
_entity.type
_entity.pdbx_description
1 polymer ?
#
loop_
_entity_poly.entity_id
_entity_poly.type
_entity_poly.pdbx_seq_one_letter_code
_entity_poly.pdbx_strand_id
1 'polypeptide(L)'
;AMDGETFGHHVKHAINNFLIPLFGVLPHRNDVKLCNVSEIIDKFPKINIQNPRASSWSTMPYDLAHDVPFPLWFDPNNEIHIEQHRFFMYALTLIHLSSKYRDSMDDEKKSIFDNARNLLDRGIHSCQQWWASKRPWYSPDMILRGAKRSINGEYQC
;
A
#
# COMPACT_ATOMS: atom_id res chain seq x y z
N ALA A 1 -2.01 15.04 2.23
CA ALA A 1 -1.48 14.29 1.07
C ALA A 1 -2.63 13.97 0.12
N MET A 2 -2.36 13.77 -1.16
CA MET A 2 -3.34 13.40 -2.18
C MET A 2 -2.61 12.51 -3.19
N ASP A 3 -3.35 11.61 -3.86
CA ASP A 3 -2.78 10.80 -4.95
C ASP A 3 -2.34 11.70 -6.11
N GLY A 4 -1.17 11.44 -6.68
CA GLY A 4 -0.60 12.26 -7.73
C GLY A 4 -1.46 12.28 -8.99
N GLU A 5 -2.10 11.15 -9.29
CA GLU A 5 -3.05 10.94 -10.38
C GLU A 5 -4.28 11.86 -10.29
N THR A 6 -4.56 12.42 -9.10
CA THR A 6 -5.59 13.46 -8.95
C THR A 6 -5.32 14.63 -9.90
N PHE A 7 -4.05 15.02 -10.05
CA PHE A 7 -3.66 16.20 -10.81
C PHE A 7 -3.32 15.85 -12.26
N GLY A 8 -4.26 16.13 -13.17
CA GLY A 8 -4.07 15.96 -14.62
C GLY A 8 -4.71 14.69 -15.18
N HIS A 9 -4.63 13.56 -14.48
CA HIS A 9 -5.27 12.31 -14.92
C HIS A 9 -6.76 12.26 -14.55
N HIS A 10 -7.09 12.32 -13.25
CA HIS A 10 -8.49 12.34 -12.80
C HIS A 10 -9.13 13.71 -12.95
N VAL A 11 -8.47 14.77 -12.48
CA VAL A 11 -8.92 16.15 -12.66
C VAL A 11 -8.09 16.80 -13.74
N LYS A 12 -8.62 16.80 -14.96
CA LYS A 12 -7.97 17.39 -16.13
C LYS A 12 -7.64 18.87 -15.86
N HIS A 13 -6.48 19.29 -16.34
CA HIS A 13 -5.95 20.67 -16.19
C HIS A 13 -5.66 21.13 -14.76
N ALA A 14 -5.81 20.29 -13.72
CA ALA A 14 -5.52 20.70 -12.34
C ALA A 14 -4.05 21.10 -12.11
N ILE A 15 -3.12 20.58 -12.93
CA ILE A 15 -1.73 21.07 -12.92
C ILE A 15 -1.68 22.56 -13.31
N ASN A 16 -2.27 22.92 -14.45
CA ASN A 16 -2.23 24.28 -14.99
C ASN A 16 -3.10 25.26 -14.22
N ASN A 17 -4.28 24.81 -13.77
CA ASN A 17 -5.30 25.69 -13.21
C ASN A 17 -5.24 25.77 -11.69
N PHE A 18 -4.53 24.86 -11.02
CA PHE A 18 -4.42 24.83 -9.56
C PHE A 18 -2.97 24.78 -9.08
N LEU A 19 -2.20 23.74 -9.42
CA LEU A 19 -0.85 23.57 -8.87
C LEU A 19 0.11 24.70 -9.30
N ILE A 20 0.16 25.04 -10.59
CA ILE A 20 1.03 26.11 -11.11
C ILE A 20 0.69 27.46 -10.44
N PRO A 21 -0.58 27.92 -10.43
CA PRO A 21 -0.95 29.15 -9.74
C PRO A 21 -0.65 29.12 -8.23
N LEU A 22 -0.94 28.00 -7.57
CA LEU A 22 -0.67 27.83 -6.13
C LEU A 22 0.82 28.01 -5.83
N PHE A 23 1.69 27.29 -6.54
CA PHE A 23 3.14 27.41 -6.36
C PHE A 23 3.72 28.73 -6.86
N GLY A 24 3.03 29.44 -7.75
CA GLY A 24 3.36 30.81 -8.13
C GLY A 24 3.09 31.82 -7.02
N VAL A 25 2.04 31.62 -6.21
CA VAL A 25 1.65 32.57 -5.14
C VAL A 25 2.35 32.27 -3.81
N LEU A 26 2.53 31.00 -3.45
CA LEU A 26 3.04 30.59 -2.14
C LEU A 26 4.38 31.23 -1.74
N PRO A 27 5.39 31.37 -2.62
CA PRO A 27 6.66 32.01 -2.27
C PRO A 27 6.55 33.49 -1.87
N HIS A 28 5.45 34.15 -2.24
CA HIS A 28 5.20 35.57 -1.96
C HIS A 28 4.33 35.79 -0.72
N ARG A 29 3.92 34.71 -0.03
CA ARG A 29 3.15 34.78 1.20
C ARG A 29 4.08 34.79 2.42
N ASN A 30 3.85 35.72 3.34
CA ASN A 30 4.61 35.81 4.59
C ASN A 30 4.01 34.96 5.73
N ASP A 31 2.80 34.44 5.54
CA ASP A 31 2.03 33.68 6.54
C ASP A 31 2.04 32.17 6.29
N VAL A 32 2.56 31.73 5.13
CA VAL A 32 2.63 30.31 4.76
C VAL A 32 4.06 29.98 4.31
N LYS A 33 4.64 28.92 4.87
CA LYS A 33 5.95 28.41 4.46
C LYS A 33 5.82 27.01 3.88
N LEU A 34 6.20 26.85 2.62
CA LEU A 34 6.45 25.54 2.03
C LEU A 34 7.63 24.87 2.74
N CYS A 35 7.43 23.62 3.15
CA CYS A 35 8.48 22.85 3.80
C CYS A 35 8.26 21.35 3.59
N ASN A 36 9.34 20.61 3.77
CA ASN A 36 9.36 19.17 3.71
C ASN A 36 8.80 18.61 5.03
N VAL A 37 8.27 17.37 5.00
CA VAL A 37 7.78 16.71 6.23
C VAL A 37 8.89 16.62 7.29
N SER A 38 10.14 16.41 6.90
CA SER A 38 11.29 16.40 7.81
C SER A 38 11.45 17.71 8.58
N GLU A 39 11.25 18.86 7.91
CA GLU A 39 11.35 20.18 8.56
C GLU A 39 10.21 20.44 9.56
N ILE A 40 9.05 19.77 9.39
CA ILE A 40 7.93 19.89 10.32
C ILE A 40 8.30 19.23 11.65
N ILE A 41 8.96 18.06 11.61
CA ILE A 41 9.35 17.31 12.81
C ILE A 41 10.29 18.14 13.70
N ASP A 42 11.21 18.89 13.08
CA ASP A 42 12.16 19.74 13.82
C ASP A 42 11.48 20.97 14.45
N LYS A 43 10.42 21.50 13.82
CA LYS A 43 9.75 22.73 14.25
C LYS A 43 8.62 22.49 15.25
N PHE A 44 8.00 21.32 15.20
CA PHE A 44 6.85 20.97 16.03
C PHE A 44 7.20 19.75 16.91
N PRO A 45 7.87 19.96 18.05
CA PRO A 45 8.26 18.86 18.92
C PRO A 45 7.02 18.09 19.41
N LYS A 46 7.15 16.76 19.57
CA LYS A 46 6.03 15.89 19.97
C LYS A 46 5.50 16.32 21.35
N ILE A 47 4.26 16.82 21.38
CA ILE A 47 3.65 17.35 22.60
C ILE A 47 2.95 16.23 23.40
N ASN A 48 2.37 15.24 22.73
CA ASN A 48 1.62 14.17 23.37
C ASN A 48 1.80 12.82 22.66
N ILE A 49 1.87 11.74 23.42
CA ILE A 49 1.76 10.39 22.88
C ILE A 49 0.29 10.13 22.57
N GLN A 50 0.02 9.68 21.35
CA GLN A 50 -1.31 9.26 20.91
C GLN A 50 -1.22 7.81 20.43
N ASN A 51 -2.18 6.99 20.83
CA ASN A 51 -2.30 5.61 20.38
C ASN A 51 -3.40 5.56 19.30
N PRO A 52 -3.04 5.57 18.00
CA PRO A 52 -4.03 5.52 16.94
C PRO A 52 -4.79 4.19 16.98
N ARG A 53 -6.10 4.24 16.75
CA ARG A 53 -6.91 3.04 16.54
C ARG A 53 -6.60 2.44 15.16
N ALA A 54 -6.70 1.12 15.05
CA ALA A 54 -6.58 0.44 13.76
C ALA A 54 -7.57 1.06 12.77
N SER A 55 -7.05 1.63 11.70
CA SER A 55 -7.82 2.34 10.69
C SER A 55 -6.93 2.68 9.48
N SER A 56 -7.58 3.07 8.40
CA SER A 56 -6.98 3.60 7.18
C SER A 56 -7.67 4.93 6.83
N TRP A 57 -7.14 5.64 5.84
CA TRP A 57 -7.79 6.85 5.34
C TRP A 57 -9.16 6.58 4.68
N SER A 58 -9.45 5.32 4.33
CA SER A 58 -10.73 4.91 3.76
C SER A 58 -11.71 4.32 4.78
N THR A 59 -11.31 4.24 6.05
CA THR A 59 -12.14 3.64 7.11
C THR A 59 -13.25 4.59 7.53
N MET A 60 -14.49 4.13 7.45
CA MET A 60 -15.67 4.91 7.85
C MET A 60 -16.07 4.59 9.30
N PRO A 61 -16.86 5.46 9.97
CA PRO A 61 -17.34 5.20 11.33
C PRO A 61 -18.08 3.88 11.50
N TYR A 62 -18.86 3.46 10.50
CA TYR A 62 -19.55 2.18 10.55
C TYR A 62 -18.61 0.99 10.38
N ASP A 63 -17.51 1.10 9.64
CA ASP A 63 -16.53 0.00 9.52
C ASP A 63 -15.91 -0.27 10.91
N LEU A 64 -15.62 0.78 11.67
CA LEU A 64 -15.15 0.67 13.07
C LEU A 64 -16.22 0.12 14.01
N ALA A 65 -17.49 0.48 13.82
CA ALA A 65 -18.60 -0.03 14.64
C ALA A 65 -18.85 -1.53 14.45
N HIS A 66 -18.37 -2.11 13.33
CA HIS A 66 -18.47 -3.54 13.03
C HIS A 66 -17.11 -4.27 13.17
N ASP A 67 -16.11 -3.64 13.80
CA ASP A 67 -14.76 -4.20 13.99
C ASP A 67 -14.04 -4.60 12.67
N VAL A 68 -14.29 -3.86 11.58
CA VAL A 68 -13.62 -4.03 10.29
C VAL A 68 -12.75 -2.81 9.97
N PRO A 69 -11.58 -2.63 10.62
CA PRO A 69 -10.78 -1.41 10.47
C PRO A 69 -10.17 -1.21 9.08
N PHE A 70 -10.05 -2.28 8.27
CA PHE A 70 -9.41 -2.25 6.95
C PHE A 70 -10.31 -2.82 5.85
N PRO A 71 -11.52 -2.28 5.64
CA PRO A 71 -12.55 -2.90 4.81
C PRO A 71 -12.12 -3.13 3.35
N LEU A 72 -11.21 -2.29 2.83
CA LEU A 72 -10.72 -2.41 1.46
C LEU A 72 -9.59 -3.44 1.30
N TRP A 73 -9.01 -3.95 2.38
CA TRP A 73 -7.88 -4.89 2.32
C TRP A 73 -8.13 -6.19 3.04
N PHE A 74 -8.95 -6.17 4.08
CA PHE A 74 -9.36 -7.33 4.84
C PHE A 74 -10.73 -7.09 5.46
N ASP A 75 -11.71 -7.81 4.93
CA ASP A 75 -13.07 -7.84 5.45
C ASP A 75 -13.31 -9.31 5.83
N PRO A 76 -13.61 -9.61 7.10
CA PRO A 76 -13.80 -10.99 7.57
C PRO A 76 -15.01 -11.69 6.93
N ASN A 77 -15.89 -10.95 6.24
CA ASN A 77 -17.01 -11.52 5.49
C ASN A 77 -16.71 -11.65 3.98
N ASN A 78 -15.51 -11.26 3.52
CA ASN A 78 -15.10 -11.40 2.13
C ASN A 78 -14.19 -12.62 1.95
N GLU A 79 -14.73 -13.69 1.37
CA GLU A 79 -14.01 -14.95 1.12
C GLU A 79 -12.71 -14.75 0.33
N ILE A 80 -12.68 -13.82 -0.63
CA ILE A 80 -11.46 -13.55 -1.41
C ILE A 80 -10.37 -12.95 -0.51
N HIS A 81 -10.73 -12.02 0.38
CA HIS A 81 -9.77 -11.45 1.34
C HIS A 81 -9.23 -12.52 2.29
N ILE A 82 -10.09 -13.43 2.76
CA ILE A 82 -9.69 -14.52 3.65
C ILE A 82 -8.67 -15.42 2.95
N GLU A 83 -8.94 -15.83 1.71
CA GLU A 83 -8.04 -16.71 0.97
C GLU A 83 -6.74 -16.01 0.53
N GLN A 84 -6.81 -14.73 0.13
CA GLN A 84 -5.61 -13.93 -0.13
C GLN A 84 -4.74 -13.81 1.13
N HIS A 85 -5.35 -13.51 2.28
CA HIS A 85 -4.64 -13.40 3.54
C HIS A 85 -4.02 -14.74 3.96
N ARG A 86 -4.76 -15.84 3.85
CA ARG A 86 -4.26 -17.20 4.12
C ARG A 86 -3.04 -17.52 3.26
N PHE A 87 -3.12 -17.25 1.95
CA PHE A 87 -2.01 -17.45 1.02
C PHE A 87 -0.77 -16.60 1.42
N PHE A 88 -0.94 -15.31 1.70
CA PHE A 88 0.16 -14.45 2.12
C PHE A 88 0.81 -14.93 3.40
N MET A 89 0.00 -15.31 4.40
CA MET A 89 0.53 -15.81 5.67
C MET A 89 1.34 -17.10 5.48
N TYR A 90 0.89 -18.03 4.64
CA TYR A 90 1.68 -19.23 4.33
C TYR A 90 2.98 -18.90 3.60
N ALA A 91 2.92 -18.09 2.55
CA ALA A 91 4.11 -17.74 1.77
C ALA A 91 5.14 -16.95 2.59
N LEU A 92 4.69 -15.96 3.38
CA LEU A 92 5.53 -15.19 4.29
C LEU A 92 6.15 -16.08 5.37
N THR A 93 5.37 -17.00 5.94
CA THR A 93 5.88 -17.96 6.94
C THR A 93 6.93 -18.87 6.33
N LEU A 94 6.70 -19.40 5.13
CA LEU A 94 7.66 -20.26 4.45
C LEU A 94 8.97 -19.52 4.17
N ILE A 95 8.90 -18.30 3.63
CA ILE A 95 10.07 -17.46 3.38
C ILE A 95 10.80 -17.13 4.70
N HIS A 96 10.08 -16.77 5.76
CA HIS A 96 10.66 -16.47 7.07
C HIS A 96 11.36 -17.69 7.69
N LEU A 97 10.77 -18.88 7.58
CA LEU A 97 11.38 -20.10 8.10
C LEU A 97 12.62 -20.48 7.25
N SER A 98 12.52 -20.38 5.93
CA SER A 98 13.60 -20.69 5.00
C SER A 98 14.79 -19.73 5.17
N SER A 99 14.52 -18.45 5.48
CA SER A 99 15.58 -17.45 5.66
C SER A 99 16.52 -17.78 6.81
N LYS A 100 16.06 -18.51 7.84
CA LYS A 100 16.88 -18.96 8.97
C LYS A 100 17.99 -19.93 8.57
N TYR A 101 17.81 -20.62 7.44
CA TYR A 101 18.77 -21.60 6.92
C TYR A 101 19.52 -21.09 5.69
N ARG A 102 19.28 -19.85 5.25
CA ARG A 102 19.81 -19.29 4.00
C ARG A 102 21.34 -19.39 3.92
N ASP A 103 22.05 -19.12 5.02
CA ASP A 103 23.52 -19.13 5.00
C ASP A 103 24.10 -20.55 4.82
N SER A 104 23.36 -21.57 5.27
CA SER A 104 23.71 -22.99 5.11
C SER A 104 23.29 -23.60 3.77
N MET A 105 22.57 -22.85 2.93
CA MET A 105 22.16 -23.30 1.60
C MET A 105 23.35 -23.28 0.63
N ASP A 106 23.36 -24.23 -0.31
CA ASP A 106 24.17 -24.14 -1.52
C ASP A 106 23.66 -23.00 -2.43
N ASP A 107 24.46 -22.65 -3.45
CA ASP A 107 24.18 -21.51 -4.31
C ASP A 107 22.88 -21.66 -5.11
N GLU A 108 22.53 -22.90 -5.49
CA GLU A 108 21.27 -23.20 -6.19
C GLU A 108 20.07 -22.89 -5.29
N LYS A 109 20.06 -23.40 -4.05
CA LYS A 109 18.98 -23.13 -3.09
C LYS A 109 18.90 -21.66 -2.71
N LYS A 110 20.04 -20.96 -2.57
CA LYS A 110 20.06 -19.51 -2.35
C LYS A 110 19.38 -18.75 -3.48
N SER A 111 19.71 -19.11 -4.73
CA SER A 111 19.10 -18.51 -5.92
C SER A 111 17.58 -18.72 -5.96
N ILE A 112 17.12 -19.95 -5.69
CA ILE A 112 15.68 -20.26 -5.61
C ILE A 112 15.00 -19.46 -4.51
N PHE A 113 15.61 -19.39 -3.32
CA PHE A 113 15.09 -18.64 -2.19
C PHE A 113 14.99 -17.14 -2.51
N ASP A 114 16.04 -16.54 -3.05
CA ASP A 114 16.07 -15.11 -3.37
C ASP A 114 15.03 -14.77 -4.46
N ASN A 115 14.86 -15.64 -5.45
CA ASN A 115 13.81 -15.49 -6.46
C ASN A 115 12.41 -15.59 -5.83
N ALA A 116 12.14 -16.62 -5.02
CA ALA A 116 10.87 -16.78 -4.34
C ALA A 116 10.53 -15.58 -3.44
N ARG A 117 11.53 -15.03 -2.73
CA ARG A 117 11.38 -13.80 -1.94
C ARG A 117 11.03 -12.60 -2.82
N ASN A 118 11.74 -12.43 -3.94
CA ASN A 118 11.48 -11.32 -4.87
C ASN A 118 10.07 -11.38 -5.46
N LEU A 119 9.64 -12.57 -5.88
CA LEU A 119 8.29 -12.79 -6.40
C LEU A 119 7.24 -12.47 -5.35
N LEU A 120 7.39 -12.99 -4.13
CA LEU A 120 6.46 -12.71 -3.04
C LEU A 120 6.37 -11.21 -2.76
N ASP A 121 7.50 -10.50 -2.67
CA ASP A 121 7.51 -9.06 -2.37
C ASP A 121 6.82 -8.21 -3.42
N ARG A 122 7.03 -8.55 -4.68
CA ARG A 122 6.32 -7.89 -5.79
C ARG A 122 4.85 -8.27 -5.79
N GLY A 123 4.55 -9.49 -5.37
CA GLY A 123 3.25 -10.13 -5.40
C GLY A 123 2.29 -9.63 -4.32
N ILE A 124 2.75 -9.35 -3.10
CA ILE A 124 1.92 -8.91 -1.96
C ILE A 124 1.48 -7.45 -2.00
N HIS A 125 1.47 -6.81 -3.18
CA HIS A 125 1.02 -5.43 -3.30
C HIS A 125 -0.47 -5.30 -2.92
N SER A 126 -0.82 -4.20 -2.25
CA SER A 126 -2.15 -4.02 -1.65
C SER A 126 -3.29 -3.85 -2.66
N CYS A 127 -2.99 -3.43 -3.91
CA CYS A 127 -4.02 -3.20 -4.93
C CYS A 127 -4.91 -4.42 -5.18
N GLN A 128 -4.36 -5.64 -5.11
CA GLN A 128 -5.16 -6.85 -5.38
C GLN A 128 -6.23 -7.10 -4.31
N GLN A 129 -5.97 -6.71 -3.06
CA GLN A 129 -6.96 -6.79 -1.98
C GLN A 129 -7.97 -5.65 -2.16
N TRP A 130 -7.49 -4.46 -2.50
CA TRP A 130 -8.36 -3.32 -2.81
C TRP A 130 -9.38 -3.64 -3.91
N TRP A 131 -8.95 -4.25 -5.02
CA TRP A 131 -9.84 -4.71 -6.08
C TRP A 131 -10.75 -5.88 -5.65
N ALA A 132 -10.31 -6.72 -4.71
CA ALA A 132 -11.12 -7.80 -4.15
C ALA A 132 -12.21 -7.31 -3.19
N SER A 133 -12.06 -6.11 -2.63
CA SER A 133 -13.03 -5.52 -1.70
C SER A 133 -14.39 -5.24 -2.32
N LYS A 134 -14.46 -5.12 -3.66
CA LYS A 134 -15.65 -4.67 -4.40
C LYS A 134 -16.13 -3.27 -3.98
N ARG A 135 -15.26 -2.47 -3.36
CA ARG A 135 -15.57 -1.14 -2.81
C ARG A 135 -14.59 -0.08 -3.35
N PRO A 136 -15.00 0.80 -4.28
CA PRO A 136 -16.24 0.79 -5.07
C PRO A 136 -16.13 -0.07 -6.35
N TRP A 137 -14.94 -0.58 -6.67
CA TRP A 137 -14.68 -1.28 -7.92
C TRP A 137 -14.23 -2.72 -7.69
N TYR A 138 -14.39 -3.55 -8.71
CA TYR A 138 -14.01 -4.96 -8.71
C TYR A 138 -13.38 -5.33 -10.05
N SER A 139 -12.25 -6.05 -10.03
CA SER A 139 -11.60 -6.55 -11.23
C SER A 139 -10.92 -7.89 -10.96
N PRO A 140 -11.48 -9.01 -11.46
CA PRO A 140 -10.83 -10.32 -11.38
C PRO A 140 -9.42 -10.31 -11.98
N ASP A 141 -9.21 -9.58 -13.07
CA ASP A 141 -7.91 -9.47 -13.71
C ASP A 141 -6.86 -8.84 -12.79
N MET A 142 -7.22 -7.76 -12.07
CA MET A 142 -6.29 -7.11 -11.14
C MET A 142 -6.01 -7.98 -9.92
N ILE A 143 -7.00 -8.72 -9.44
CA ILE A 143 -6.85 -9.69 -8.36
C ILE A 143 -5.89 -10.82 -8.78
N LEU A 144 -6.14 -11.43 -9.94
CA LEU A 144 -5.33 -12.52 -10.48
C LEU A 144 -3.91 -12.08 -10.85
N ARG A 145 -3.72 -10.83 -11.32
CA ARG A 145 -2.38 -10.28 -11.61
C ARG A 145 -1.51 -10.25 -10.35
N GLY A 146 -2.05 -9.84 -9.19
CA GLY A 146 -1.31 -9.85 -7.93
C GLY A 146 -0.91 -11.26 -7.48
N ALA A 147 -1.86 -12.21 -7.53
CA ALA A 147 -1.58 -13.61 -7.22
C ALA A 147 -0.52 -14.21 -8.16
N LYS A 148 -0.65 -13.99 -9.47
CA LYS A 148 0.31 -14.46 -10.48
C LYS A 148 1.70 -13.89 -10.26
N ARG A 149 1.82 -12.61 -9.89
CA ARG A 149 3.10 -11.96 -9.63
C ARG A 149 3.84 -12.53 -8.42
N SER A 150 3.09 -13.13 -7.48
CA SER A 150 3.64 -13.84 -6.32
C SER A 150 4.23 -15.22 -6.67
N ILE A 151 3.93 -15.76 -7.84
CA ILE A 151 4.22 -17.15 -8.23
C ILE A 151 5.09 -17.22 -9.50
N ASN A 152 4.85 -16.34 -10.48
CA ASN A 152 5.53 -16.30 -11.77
C ASN A 152 6.14 -14.91 -12.03
N GLY A 153 7.39 -14.87 -12.49
CA GLY A 153 8.11 -13.63 -12.79
C GLY A 153 7.71 -12.89 -14.08
N GLU A 154 6.78 -13.43 -14.86
CA GLU A 154 6.57 -13.08 -16.28
C GLU A 154 5.59 -11.93 -16.57
N TYR A 155 5.23 -11.09 -15.61
CA TYR A 155 4.41 -9.91 -15.90
C TYR A 155 5.10 -8.64 -15.40
N GLN A 156 5.84 -8.00 -16.30
CA GLN A 156 6.20 -6.58 -16.22
C GLN A 156 5.04 -5.75 -16.81
N CYS A 157 4.74 -4.60 -16.19
CA CYS A 157 3.90 -3.57 -16.80
C CYS A 157 4.58 -3.01 -18.05
#